data_AF-A0A9E2UB86-F1
#
_entry.id   AF-A0A9E2UB86-F1
#
_cell.length_a   1.000
_cell.length_b   1.000
_cell.length_c   1.000
_cell.angle_alpha   90.00
_cell.angle_beta   90.00
_cell.angle_gamma   90.00
#
_symmetry.space_group_name_H-M   'P 1'
#
loop_
_entity.id
_entity.type
_entity.pdbx_description
1 polymer ?
#
loop_
_entity_poly.entity_id
_entity_poly.type
_entity_poly.pdbx_seq_one_letter_code
_entity_poly.pdbx_strand_id
1 'polypeptide(L)'
;MPVIKAFDLAYGRIRSPDLDKQEEFLTDFGMVRADRTKTALYMRGSDPPHHIHVTELGEPRYVGIAVHAASYEDLERMSRVEGASKIEDIDEPGGGKRVR
;
A
#
# COMPACT_ATOMS: atom_id res chain seq x y z
N MET A 1 -18.90 2.28 -17.95
CA MET A 1 -19.35 1.31 -16.94
C MET A 1 -18.24 1.12 -15.91
N PRO A 2 -18.54 0.95 -14.61
CA PRO A 2 -17.51 0.61 -13.63
C PRO A 2 -16.88 -0.75 -13.98
N VAL A 3 -15.55 -0.87 -13.86
CA VAL A 3 -14.80 -2.09 -14.23
C VAL A 3 -14.89 -3.14 -13.14
N ILE A 4 -14.68 -2.73 -11.89
CA ILE A 4 -14.84 -3.55 -10.67
C ILE A 4 -15.51 -2.72 -9.57
N LYS A 5 -15.92 -3.39 -8.49
CA LYS A 5 -16.27 -2.74 -7.22
C LYS A 5 -15.06 -2.85 -6.28
N ALA A 6 -14.55 -1.71 -5.81
CA ALA A 6 -13.54 -1.72 -4.76
C ALA A 6 -14.11 -2.39 -3.51
N PHE A 7 -13.37 -3.36 -2.95
CA PHE A 7 -13.81 -4.13 -1.79
C PHE A 7 -13.58 -3.37 -0.50
N ASP A 8 -12.36 -2.86 -0.32
CA ASP A 8 -11.95 -2.09 0.86
C ASP A 8 -10.70 -1.25 0.56
N LEU A 9 -10.36 -0.29 1.42
CA LEU A 9 -9.08 0.41 1.40
C LEU A 9 -7.97 -0.53 1.92
N ALA A 10 -6.93 -0.74 1.12
CA ALA A 10 -5.80 -1.57 1.53
C ALA A 10 -4.77 -0.76 2.32
N TYR A 11 -4.26 0.32 1.73
CA TYR A 11 -3.29 1.20 2.39
C TYR A 11 -3.19 2.58 1.75
N GLY A 12 -2.72 3.55 2.52
CA GLY A 12 -2.17 4.82 2.03
C GLY A 12 -0.66 4.76 1.84
N ARG A 13 -0.13 5.47 0.84
CA ARG A 13 1.30 5.52 0.54
C ARG A 13 1.80 6.94 0.34
N ILE A 14 2.86 7.30 1.05
CA ILE A 14 3.49 8.63 1.01
C ILE A 14 5.02 8.51 0.96
N ARG A 15 5.70 9.63 0.73
CA ARG A 15 7.15 9.78 0.88
C ARG A 15 7.49 10.70 2.05
N SER A 16 8.56 10.36 2.75
CA SER A 16 9.16 11.18 3.81
C SER A 16 10.69 11.15 3.69
N PRO A 17 11.39 12.27 3.94
CA PRO A 17 12.85 12.33 3.84
C PRO A 17 13.54 11.61 5.01
N ASP A 18 12.80 11.24 6.04
CA ASP A 18 13.31 10.64 7.27
C ASP A 18 12.33 9.58 7.77
N LEU A 19 12.72 8.30 7.63
CA LEU A 19 11.90 7.17 8.09
C LEU A 19 11.93 7.00 9.60
N ASP A 20 12.94 7.52 10.32
CA ASP A 20 12.98 7.44 11.79
C ASP A 20 11.97 8.40 12.38
N LYS A 21 11.95 9.65 11.92
CA LYS A 21 10.94 10.64 12.34
C LYS A 21 9.52 10.22 11.95
N GLN A 22 9.36 9.59 10.80
CA GLN A 22 8.06 9.08 10.39
C GLN A 22 7.59 7.92 11.29
N GLU A 23 8.49 6.98 11.63
CA GLU A 23 8.15 5.87 12.52
C GLU A 23 7.80 6.37 13.93
N GLU A 24 8.56 7.33 14.46
CA GLU A 24 8.28 7.99 15.74
C GLU A 24 6.87 8.59 15.73
N PHE A 25 6.57 9.46 14.77
CA PHE A 25 5.25 10.09 14.65
C PHE A 25 4.11 9.05 14.56
N LEU A 26 4.27 8.03 13.71
CA LEU A 26 3.21 7.03 13.51
C LEU A 26 3.05 6.12 14.74
N THR A 27 4.12 5.87 15.49
CA THR A 27 4.06 5.14 16.75
C THR A 27 3.35 5.97 17.82
N ASP A 28 3.67 7.26 17.95
CA ASP A 28 2.99 8.19 18.87
C ASP A 28 1.52 8.37 18.52
N PHE A 29 1.17 8.33 17.22
CA PHE A 29 -0.21 8.30 16.75
C PHE A 29 -0.96 7.01 17.15
N GLY A 30 -0.24 5.95 17.53
CA GLY A 30 -0.80 4.67 17.97
C GLY A 30 -0.78 3.57 16.91
N MET A 31 -0.03 3.74 15.82
CA MET A 31 0.24 2.64 14.88
C MET A 31 1.36 1.73 15.39
N VAL A 32 1.43 0.53 14.82
CA VAL A 32 2.48 -0.45 15.11
C VAL A 32 3.30 -0.70 13.85
N ARG A 33 4.62 -0.80 13.98
CA ARG A 33 5.49 -1.22 12.87
C ARG A 33 5.20 -2.68 12.49
N ALA A 34 4.80 -2.88 11.24
CA ALA A 34 4.67 -4.20 10.65
C ALA A 34 5.99 -4.69 10.06
N ASP A 35 6.67 -3.82 9.31
CA ASP A 35 7.97 -4.12 8.72
C ASP A 35 8.74 -2.81 8.40
N ARG A 36 10.05 -2.92 8.19
CA ARG A 36 10.93 -1.83 7.79
C ARG A 36 12.06 -2.36 6.91
N THR A 37 12.23 -1.73 5.76
CA THR A 37 13.37 -1.94 4.86
C THR A 37 14.32 -0.75 4.90
N LYS A 38 15.38 -0.80 4.08
CA LYS A 38 16.29 0.35 3.91
C LYS A 38 15.61 1.56 3.26
N THR A 39 14.48 1.37 2.58
CA THR A 39 13.86 2.38 1.73
C THR A 39 12.38 2.60 2.02
N ALA A 40 11.76 1.81 2.90
CA ALA A 40 10.36 1.96 3.24
C ALA A 40 10.02 1.49 4.66
N LEU A 41 8.98 2.10 5.22
CA LEU A 41 8.36 1.76 6.50
C LEU A 41 6.92 1.31 6.25
N TYR A 42 6.52 0.20 6.88
CA TYR A 42 5.17 -0.37 6.78
C TYR A 42 4.54 -0.36 8.18
N MET A 43 3.45 0.38 8.35
CA MET A 43 2.75 0.52 9.63
C MET A 43 1.33 -0.05 9.54
N ARG A 44 0.86 -0.61 10.65
CA ARG A 44 -0.45 -1.25 10.79
C ARG A 44 -1.24 -0.70 11.98
N GLY A 45 -2.55 -0.90 11.94
CA GLY A 45 -3.41 -0.77 13.11
C GLY A 45 -3.43 -2.05 13.96
N SER A 46 -4.43 -2.16 14.84
CA SER A 46 -4.66 -3.32 15.71
C SER A 46 -5.19 -4.56 14.98
N ASP A 47 -5.84 -4.36 13.84
CA ASP A 47 -6.57 -5.40 13.12
C ASP A 47 -5.64 -6.30 12.29
N PRO A 48 -6.11 -7.46 11.80
CA PRO A 48 -5.28 -8.47 11.14
C PRO A 48 -4.41 -8.03 9.94
N PRO A 49 -4.82 -7.08 9.05
CA PRO A 49 -4.05 -6.72 7.87
C PRO A 49 -2.57 -6.42 8.15
N HIS A 50 -1.70 -6.80 7.21
CA HIS A 50 -0.26 -6.64 7.38
C HIS A 50 0.13 -5.17 7.58
N HIS A 51 -0.39 -4.27 6.76
CA HIS A 51 -0.15 -2.83 6.86
C HIS A 51 -1.32 -2.06 6.28
N ILE A 52 -1.50 -0.82 6.73
CA ILE A 52 -2.48 0.14 6.20
C ILE A 52 -1.81 1.48 5.82
N HIS A 53 -0.53 1.63 6.13
CA HIS A 53 0.26 2.82 5.80
C HIS A 53 1.66 2.42 5.34
N VAL A 54 2.08 2.97 4.22
CA VAL A 54 3.43 2.79 3.66
C VAL A 54 4.10 4.16 3.53
N THR A 55 5.30 4.30 4.10
CA THR A 55 6.16 5.47 3.86
C THR A 55 7.40 5.04 3.09
N GLU A 56 7.60 5.61 1.92
CA GLU A 56 8.85 5.51 1.16
C GLU A 56 9.83 6.59 1.60
N LEU A 57 11.13 6.26 1.65
CA LEU A 57 12.18 7.25 1.83
C LEU A 57 12.27 8.13 0.56
N GLY A 58 12.21 9.46 0.73
CA GLY A 58 12.41 10.43 -0.35
C GLY A 58 11.74 11.78 -0.09
N GLU A 59 11.79 12.68 -1.07
CA GLU A 59 11.16 14.01 -0.95
C GLU A 59 9.66 13.93 -0.60
N PRO A 60 9.17 14.76 0.36
CA PRO A 60 7.78 14.73 0.81
C PRO A 60 6.77 14.75 -0.34
N ARG A 61 5.94 13.71 -0.43
CA ARG A 61 4.96 13.58 -1.51
C ARG A 61 3.85 12.59 -1.16
N TYR A 62 2.62 12.90 -1.56
CA TYR A 62 1.55 11.91 -1.65
C TYR A 62 1.77 10.99 -2.87
N VAL A 63 1.90 9.68 -2.63
CA VAL A 63 2.12 8.71 -3.71
C VAL A 63 0.80 8.16 -4.21
N GLY A 64 -0.09 7.74 -3.30
CA GLY A 64 -1.38 7.18 -3.68
C GLY A 64 -2.03 6.37 -2.56
N ILE A 65 -3.15 5.73 -2.92
CA ILE A 65 -3.79 4.68 -2.12
C ILE A 65 -3.85 3.39 -2.93
N ALA A 66 -3.98 2.27 -2.24
CA ALA A 66 -4.38 1.01 -2.83
C ALA A 66 -5.73 0.57 -2.26
N VAL A 67 -6.53 -0.07 -3.09
CA VAL A 67 -7.79 -0.69 -2.70
C VAL A 67 -7.71 -2.19 -2.96
N HIS A 68 -8.37 -2.98 -2.13
CA HIS A 68 -8.53 -4.40 -2.38
C HIS A 68 -9.53 -4.62 -3.52
N ALA A 69 -9.12 -5.41 -4.51
CA ALA A 69 -10.05 -6.11 -5.38
C ALA A 69 -10.70 -7.26 -4.61
N ALA A 70 -11.95 -7.60 -4.92
CA ALA A 70 -12.65 -8.69 -4.22
C ALA A 70 -12.14 -10.08 -4.64
N SER A 71 -11.49 -10.18 -5.80
CA SER A 71 -10.99 -11.44 -6.35
C SER A 71 -9.80 -11.23 -7.31
N TYR A 72 -9.14 -12.32 -7.67
CA TYR A 72 -8.12 -12.32 -8.73
C TYR A 72 -8.73 -11.96 -10.10
N GLU A 73 -9.96 -12.40 -10.39
CA GLU A 73 -10.66 -12.07 -11.64
C GLU A 73 -10.88 -10.56 -11.77
N ASP A 74 -11.14 -9.87 -10.66
CA ASP A 74 -11.22 -8.41 -10.65
C ASP A 74 -9.87 -7.75 -10.99
N LEU A 75 -8.75 -8.32 -10.56
CA LEU A 75 -7.42 -7.87 -11.02
C LEU A 75 -7.22 -8.12 -12.52
N GLU A 76 -7.70 -9.25 -13.05
CA GLU A 76 -7.63 -9.53 -14.50
C GLU A 76 -8.44 -8.52 -15.30
N ARG A 77 -9.65 -8.19 -14.84
CA ARG A 77 -10.49 -7.14 -15.45
C ARG A 77 -9.78 -5.79 -15.42
N MET A 78 -9.19 -5.41 -14.29
CA MET A 78 -8.44 -4.16 -14.15
C MET A 78 -7.21 -4.11 -15.05
N SER A 79 -6.47 -5.21 -15.22
CA SER A 79 -5.29 -5.26 -16.09
C SER A 79 -5.56 -5.04 -17.59
N ARG A 80 -6.83 -5.07 -17.99
CA ARG A 80 -7.27 -4.84 -19.39
C ARG A 80 -7.71 -3.38 -19.62
N VAL A 81 -7.71 -2.56 -18.58
CA VAL A 81 -8.05 -1.13 -18.68
C VAL A 81 -6.89 -0.39 -19.35
N GLU A 82 -7.19 0.53 -20.25
CA GLU A 82 -6.17 1.36 -20.89
C GLU A 82 -5.35 2.13 -19.85
N GLY A 83 -4.03 2.02 -19.94
CA GLY A 83 -3.09 2.63 -19.00
C GLY A 83 -2.80 1.80 -17.74
N ALA A 84 -3.55 0.73 -17.48
CA ALA A 84 -3.28 -0.16 -16.36
C ALA A 84 -2.07 -1.07 -16.64
N SER A 85 -1.35 -1.42 -15.58
CA SER A 85 -0.29 -2.43 -15.66
C SER A 85 -0.86 -3.84 -15.91
N LYS A 86 0.03 -4.78 -16.22
CA LYS A 86 -0.29 -6.21 -16.06
C LYS A 86 -0.44 -6.52 -14.56
N ILE A 87 -0.98 -7.70 -14.25
CA ILE A 87 -0.92 -8.21 -12.88
C ILE A 87 0.55 -8.50 -12.53
N GLU A 88 1.00 -7.92 -11.43
CA GLU A 88 2.36 -8.03 -10.92
C GLU A 88 2.35 -8.72 -9.55
N ASP A 89 3.35 -9.54 -9.27
CA ASP A 89 3.68 -9.97 -7.91
C ASP A 89 4.24 -8.79 -7.12
N ILE A 90 3.84 -8.68 -5.85
CA ILE A 90 4.35 -7.67 -4.92
C ILE A 90 5.56 -8.27 -4.20
N ASP A 91 6.74 -7.77 -4.54
CA ASP A 91 8.02 -8.13 -3.90
C ASP A 91 8.34 -7.23 -2.67
N GLU A 92 7.31 -6.63 -2.10
CA GLU A 92 7.37 -5.77 -0.92
C GLU A 92 6.75 -6.52 0.29
N PRO A 93 7.12 -6.18 1.53
CA PRO A 93 6.47 -6.71 2.73
C PRO A 93 4.94 -6.72 2.66
N GLY A 94 4.34 -7.83 3.08
CA GLY A 94 2.91 -8.12 2.94
C GLY A 94 2.56 -8.90 1.68
N GLY A 95 3.40 -8.85 0.64
CA GLY A 95 3.26 -9.65 -0.58
C GLY A 95 1.92 -9.47 -1.30
N GLY A 96 1.54 -10.48 -2.09
CA GLY A 96 0.30 -10.48 -2.87
C GLY A 96 0.50 -10.08 -4.33
N LYS A 97 -0.59 -9.66 -4.99
CA LYS A 97 -0.60 -9.28 -6.40
C LYS A 97 -1.31 -7.95 -6.59
N ARG A 98 -0.88 -7.15 -7.57
CA ARG A 98 -1.48 -5.83 -7.87
C ARG A 98 -1.56 -5.52 -9.37
N VAL A 99 -2.36 -4.51 -9.66
CA VAL A 99 -2.38 -3.73 -10.91
C VAL A 99 -2.19 -2.25 -10.52
N ARG A 100 -1.50 -1.46 -11.34
CA ARG A 100 -1.22 -0.03 -11.15
C ARG A 100 -1.81 0.80 -12.27
#